data_AF-A0A6B2SJ46-F1
#
_entry.id   AF-A0A6B2SJ46-F1
#
_cell.length_a   1.000
_cell.length_b   1.000
_cell.length_c   1.000
_cell.angle_alpha   90.00
_cell.angle_beta   90.00
_cell.angle_gamma   90.00
#
_symmetry.space_group_name_H-M   'P 1'
#
loop_
_entity.id
_entity.type
_entity.pdbx_description
1 polymer ?
#
loop_
_entity_poly.entity_id
_entity_poly.type
_entity_poly.pdbx_seq_one_letter_code
_entity_poly.pdbx_strand_id
1 'polypeptide(L)'
;MTVLDTRTLNRATLARQLLLDRADMPPLDAVAHLCGLQAQEPQEPFVGLWSRLRAFEPGTLSDLLVERRVVRTHLMRRTVHLLTADDVLAWRTRHDAMLRQRVLGVYRRELDGVDLDELAAAGRETMADGEPRTMAELTRAVADRWPGVPPRALGEMLVAALVPMVQLPPRGLWRTKDGVRNLPLATWLGKDTEPDPSSL
;
A
#
# COMPACT_ATOMS: atom_id res chain seq x y z
N MET A 1 25.95 28.67 -8.76
CA MET A 1 25.29 27.54 -8.08
C MET A 1 25.97 27.34 -6.74
N THR A 2 25.21 27.41 -5.64
CA THR A 2 25.75 27.06 -4.32
C THR A 2 25.87 25.55 -4.24
N VAL A 3 27.09 25.02 -4.04
CA VAL A 3 27.30 23.59 -3.82
C VAL A 3 26.95 23.28 -2.36
N LEU A 4 25.99 22.38 -2.14
CA LEU A 4 25.61 21.94 -0.80
C LEU A 4 26.57 20.86 -0.30
N ASP A 5 27.15 21.05 0.88
CA ASP A 5 27.95 20.01 1.53
C ASP A 5 27.06 18.89 2.13
N THR A 6 27.68 17.79 2.54
CA THR A 6 26.98 16.62 3.12
C THR A 6 26.15 16.99 4.35
N ARG A 7 26.65 17.89 5.20
CA ARG A 7 25.95 18.33 6.41
C ARG A 7 24.68 19.10 6.04
N THR A 8 24.76 19.97 5.05
CA THR A 8 23.64 20.77 4.54
C THR A 8 22.59 19.87 3.90
N LEU A 9 22.99 18.90 3.06
CA LEU A 9 22.08 17.91 2.49
C LEU A 9 21.38 17.08 3.57
N ASN A 10 22.12 16.67 4.61
CA ASN A 10 21.55 15.93 5.74
C ASN A 10 20.50 16.77 6.50
N ARG A 11 20.84 18.01 6.88
CA ARG A 11 19.90 18.89 7.59
C ARG A 11 18.69 19.24 6.74
N ALA A 12 18.88 19.54 5.46
CA ALA A 12 17.78 19.80 4.52
C ALA A 12 16.86 18.58 4.38
N THR A 13 17.41 17.36 4.39
CA THR A 13 16.61 16.12 4.35
C THR A 13 15.82 15.93 5.64
N LEU A 14 16.44 16.11 6.81
CA LEU A 14 15.74 16.00 8.09
C LEU A 14 14.67 17.08 8.26
N ALA A 15 14.91 18.31 7.78
CA ALA A 15 13.93 19.38 7.77
C ALA A 15 12.71 18.99 6.92
N ARG A 16 12.93 18.50 5.70
CA ARG A 16 11.85 18.00 4.83
C ARG A 16 11.15 16.76 5.42
N GLN A 17 11.81 15.96 6.23
CA GLN A 17 11.19 14.83 6.92
C GLN A 17 10.48 15.20 8.24
N LEU A 18 10.44 16.49 8.59
CA LEU A 18 9.84 17.01 9.83
C LEU A 18 10.52 16.44 11.10
N LEU A 19 11.84 16.23 11.02
CA LEU A 19 12.65 15.60 12.07
C LEU A 19 13.61 16.56 12.78
N LEU A 20 13.73 17.81 12.32
CA LEU A 20 14.48 18.83 13.06
C LEU A 20 13.61 19.49 14.14
N ASP A 21 12.35 19.74 13.80
CA ASP A 21 11.35 20.31 14.69
C ASP A 21 9.99 19.64 14.42
N ARG A 22 9.17 19.52 15.46
CA ARG A 22 7.79 19.06 15.31
C ARG A 22 6.96 20.15 14.61
N ALA A 23 6.35 19.81 13.49
CA ALA A 23 5.60 20.72 12.64
C ALA A 23 4.16 20.91 13.11
N ASP A 24 3.63 22.10 12.88
CA ASP A 24 2.21 22.45 12.99
C ASP A 24 1.52 22.15 11.65
N MET A 25 1.41 20.86 11.33
CA MET A 25 0.87 20.36 10.06
C MET A 25 -0.22 19.30 10.34
N PRO A 26 -1.37 19.34 9.63
CA PRO A 26 -2.40 18.30 9.74
C PRO A 26 -1.85 16.90 9.38
N PRO A 27 -2.33 15.82 10.01
CA PRO A 27 -1.82 14.48 9.75
C PRO A 27 -1.93 14.03 8.29
N LEU A 28 -3.01 14.37 7.59
CA LEU A 28 -3.15 14.03 6.18
C LEU A 28 -2.08 14.69 5.32
N ASP A 29 -1.86 15.99 5.52
CA ASP A 29 -0.86 16.77 4.78
C ASP A 29 0.55 16.25 5.07
N ALA A 30 0.81 15.83 6.31
CA ALA A 30 2.07 15.20 6.68
C ALA A 30 2.29 13.86 5.98
N VAL A 31 1.25 13.04 5.84
CA VAL A 31 1.33 11.78 5.08
C VAL A 31 1.66 12.06 3.62
N ALA A 32 1.00 13.03 2.98
CA ALA A 32 1.28 13.44 1.60
C ALA A 32 2.71 13.98 1.45
N HIS A 33 3.10 14.92 2.31
CA HIS A 33 4.41 15.58 2.31
C HIS A 33 5.58 14.59 2.48
N LEU A 34 5.38 13.53 3.26
CA LEU A 34 6.38 12.47 3.47
C LEU A 34 6.40 11.41 2.36
N CYS A 35 5.51 11.56 1.36
CA CYS A 35 5.27 10.57 0.32
C CYS A 35 4.84 9.21 0.88
N GLY A 36 3.97 9.23 1.90
CA GLY A 36 3.53 8.08 2.65
C GLY A 36 4.50 7.63 3.75
N LEU A 37 4.01 6.76 4.64
CA LEU A 37 4.80 6.13 5.69
C LEU A 37 4.79 4.62 5.52
N GLN A 38 5.88 3.95 5.85
CA GLN A 38 5.88 2.48 5.90
C GLN A 38 4.91 2.03 7.01
N ALA A 39 4.06 1.05 6.70
CA ALA A 39 2.96 0.58 7.56
C ALA A 39 2.81 -0.95 7.57
N GLN A 40 3.93 -1.67 7.45
CA GLN A 40 3.98 -3.13 7.55
C GLN A 40 3.60 -3.58 8.96
N GLU A 41 4.20 -2.94 9.96
CA GLU A 41 3.67 -2.96 11.32
C GLU A 41 2.65 -1.82 11.46
N PRO A 42 1.35 -2.11 11.67
CA PRO A 42 0.31 -1.09 11.56
C PRO A 42 0.42 0.06 12.57
N GLN A 43 1.16 -0.11 13.67
CA GLN A 43 1.32 0.92 14.70
C GLN A 43 2.48 1.90 14.43
N GLU A 44 3.44 1.55 13.56
CA GLU A 44 4.60 2.38 13.25
C GLU A 44 4.26 3.78 12.70
N PRO A 45 3.26 3.94 11.79
CA PRO A 45 2.87 5.27 11.29
C PRO A 45 2.43 6.24 12.40
N PHE A 46 1.77 5.75 13.44
CA PHE A 46 1.34 6.61 14.57
C PHE A 46 2.53 7.18 15.33
N VAL A 47 3.54 6.35 15.62
CA VAL A 47 4.79 6.78 16.26
C VAL A 47 5.56 7.72 15.33
N GLY A 48 5.58 7.40 14.03
CA GLY A 48 6.20 8.23 13.00
C GLY A 48 5.62 9.64 12.92
N LEU A 49 4.30 9.78 12.94
CA LEU A 49 3.62 11.08 12.93
C LEU A 49 3.72 11.80 14.28
N TRP A 50 3.57 11.09 15.40
CA TRP A 50 3.74 11.66 16.74
C TRP A 50 5.10 12.36 16.91
N SER A 51 6.16 11.73 16.39
CA SER A 51 7.53 12.26 16.44
C SER A 51 7.74 13.50 15.56
N ARG A 52 6.86 13.74 14.59
CA ARG A 52 7.00 14.78 13.55
C ARG A 52 6.05 15.95 13.70
N LEU A 53 4.93 15.76 14.39
CA LEU A 53 3.83 16.73 14.43
C LEU A 53 3.54 17.15 15.86
N ARG A 54 3.35 18.47 16.10
CA ARG A 54 3.24 19.03 17.46
C ARG A 54 2.00 18.56 18.22
N ALA A 55 0.85 18.55 17.56
CA ALA A 55 -0.46 18.21 18.14
C ALA A 55 -1.07 16.95 17.50
N PHE A 56 -0.29 15.87 17.39
CA PHE A 56 -0.78 14.62 16.81
C PHE A 56 -1.54 13.77 17.83
N GLU A 57 -2.83 13.59 17.55
CA GLU A 57 -3.69 12.64 18.23
C GLU A 57 -3.89 11.39 17.37
N PRO A 58 -3.58 10.17 17.86
CA PRO A 58 -3.72 8.92 17.11
C PRO A 58 -5.14 8.66 16.56
N GLY A 59 -6.18 9.15 17.25
CA GLY A 59 -7.57 9.06 16.77
C GLY A 59 -7.73 9.67 15.37
N THR A 60 -7.10 10.82 15.12
CA THR A 60 -7.17 11.53 13.84
C THR A 60 -6.70 10.67 12.66
N LEU A 61 -5.62 9.90 12.83
CA LEU A 61 -5.16 8.99 11.76
C LEU A 61 -6.10 7.80 11.58
N SER A 62 -6.67 7.30 12.68
CA SER A 62 -7.67 6.23 12.64
C SER A 62 -8.92 6.68 11.87
N ASP A 63 -9.38 7.90 12.10
CA ASP A 63 -10.51 8.50 11.40
C ASP A 63 -10.22 8.65 9.90
N LEU A 64 -9.03 9.13 9.52
CA LEU A 64 -8.63 9.24 8.11
C LEU A 64 -8.61 7.88 7.38
N LEU A 65 -8.30 6.78 8.07
CA LEU A 65 -8.37 5.42 7.51
C LEU A 65 -9.83 4.96 7.32
N VAL A 66 -10.70 5.26 8.28
CA VAL A 66 -12.14 4.92 8.22
C VAL A 66 -12.85 5.75 7.13
N GLU A 67 -12.54 7.04 7.05
CA GLU A 67 -13.03 8.00 6.05
C GLU A 67 -12.42 7.78 4.65
N ARG A 68 -11.51 6.81 4.52
CA ARG A 68 -10.86 6.44 3.24
C ARG A 68 -9.98 7.53 2.63
N ARG A 69 -9.61 8.55 3.40
CA ARG A 69 -8.69 9.63 2.97
C ARG A 69 -7.24 9.17 3.00
N VAL A 70 -6.96 8.16 3.81
CA VAL A 70 -5.68 7.46 3.90
C VAL A 70 -5.95 5.97 3.69
N VAL A 71 -5.05 5.29 2.98
CA VAL A 71 -5.14 3.84 2.75
C VAL A 71 -3.85 3.14 3.12
N ARG A 72 -3.94 1.84 3.40
CA ARG A 72 -2.79 0.95 3.55
C ARG A 72 -2.71 -0.01 2.37
N THR A 73 -1.59 -0.03 1.65
CA THR A 73 -1.43 -0.85 0.43
C THR A 73 0.02 -1.30 0.23
N HIS A 74 0.25 -2.34 -0.56
CA HIS A 74 1.59 -2.66 -1.05
C HIS A 74 2.02 -1.61 -2.09
N LEU A 75 3.17 -0.99 -1.84
CA LEU A 75 3.73 0.00 -2.75
C LEU A 75 5.25 -0.17 -2.83
N MET A 76 6.05 0.84 -2.44
CA MET A 76 7.50 0.84 -2.63
C MET A 76 8.13 -0.45 -2.08
N ARG A 77 8.99 -1.07 -2.89
CA ARG A 77 9.75 -2.29 -2.53
C ARG A 77 8.89 -3.50 -2.10
N ARG A 78 7.58 -3.50 -2.40
CA ARG A 78 6.57 -4.50 -2.00
C ARG A 78 6.35 -4.58 -0.48
N THR A 79 6.49 -3.48 0.25
CA THR A 79 6.05 -3.40 1.65
C THR A 79 4.75 -2.62 1.75
N VAL A 80 4.00 -2.84 2.82
CA VAL A 80 2.79 -2.05 3.10
C VAL A 80 3.19 -0.63 3.46
N HIS A 81 2.53 0.34 2.82
CA HIS A 81 2.67 1.76 3.08
C HIS A 81 1.29 2.37 3.36
N LEU A 82 1.29 3.41 4.17
CA LEU A 82 0.17 4.29 4.48
C LEU A 82 0.32 5.56 3.63
N LEU A 83 -0.62 5.82 2.74
CA LEU A 83 -0.61 6.94 1.79
C LEU A 83 -1.96 7.65 1.80
N THR A 84 -2.00 8.89 1.30
CA THR A 84 -3.27 9.53 0.98
C THR A 84 -3.96 8.81 -0.18
N ALA A 85 -5.29 8.94 -0.26
CA ALA A 85 -6.08 8.39 -1.35
C ALA A 85 -5.66 8.95 -2.73
N ASP A 86 -5.33 10.24 -2.78
CA ASP A 86 -4.94 10.88 -4.04
C ASP A 86 -3.54 10.41 -4.49
N ASP A 87 -2.57 10.33 -3.57
CA ASP A 87 -1.22 9.87 -3.90
C ASP A 87 -1.21 8.42 -4.37
N VAL A 88 -1.99 7.53 -3.73
CA VAL A 88 -2.02 6.13 -4.16
C VAL A 88 -2.68 5.97 -5.53
N LEU A 89 -3.73 6.75 -5.83
CA LEU A 89 -4.39 6.71 -7.14
C LEU A 89 -3.43 7.18 -8.24
N ALA A 90 -2.64 8.22 -7.97
CA ALA A 90 -1.60 8.66 -8.88
C ALA A 90 -0.47 7.61 -8.99
N TRP A 91 0.12 7.15 -7.88
CA TRP A 91 1.42 6.47 -7.93
C TRP A 91 1.36 4.97 -8.16
N ARG A 92 0.22 4.32 -7.93
CA ARG A 92 0.17 2.86 -7.86
C ARG A 92 0.62 2.17 -9.14
N THR A 93 0.21 2.66 -10.32
CA THR A 93 0.57 2.06 -11.62
C THR A 93 2.07 2.13 -11.92
N ARG A 94 2.72 3.23 -11.53
CA ARG A 94 4.19 3.42 -11.64
C ARG A 94 5.00 2.35 -10.89
N HIS A 95 4.37 1.60 -9.99
CA HIS A 95 5.00 0.53 -9.20
C HIS A 95 4.65 -0.88 -9.68
N ASP A 96 3.78 -1.05 -10.69
CA ASP A 96 3.30 -2.37 -11.13
C ASP A 96 4.44 -3.31 -11.52
N ALA A 97 5.33 -2.85 -12.40
CA ALA A 97 6.46 -3.65 -12.87
C ALA A 97 7.34 -4.10 -11.70
N MET A 98 7.66 -3.19 -10.78
CA MET A 98 8.46 -3.48 -9.60
C MET A 98 7.77 -4.49 -8.68
N LEU A 99 6.46 -4.33 -8.41
CA LEU A 99 5.72 -5.25 -7.54
C LEU A 99 5.72 -6.67 -8.13
N ARG A 100 5.40 -6.81 -9.43
CA ARG A 100 5.43 -8.09 -10.14
C ARG A 100 6.83 -8.73 -10.08
N GLN A 101 7.87 -7.95 -10.39
CA GLN A 101 9.25 -8.41 -10.33
C GLN A 101 9.67 -8.87 -8.93
N ARG A 102 9.21 -8.20 -7.87
CA ARG A 102 9.52 -8.62 -6.49
C ARG A 102 8.89 -9.96 -6.15
N VAL A 103 7.65 -10.22 -6.61
CA VAL A 103 7.00 -11.53 -6.43
C VAL A 103 7.70 -12.60 -7.25
N LEU A 104 7.96 -12.36 -8.54
CA LEU A 104 8.68 -13.29 -9.41
C LEU A 104 10.11 -13.55 -8.94
N GLY A 105 10.76 -12.61 -8.26
CA GLY A 105 12.08 -12.84 -7.66
C GLY A 105 12.08 -13.93 -6.59
N VAL A 106 10.94 -14.18 -5.95
CA VAL A 106 10.78 -15.22 -4.90
C VAL A 106 10.14 -16.49 -5.47
N TYR A 107 9.12 -16.34 -6.33
CA TYR A 107 8.25 -17.43 -6.79
C TYR A 107 8.37 -17.74 -8.27
N ARG A 108 9.54 -17.48 -8.89
CA ARG A 108 9.72 -17.63 -10.35
C ARG A 108 9.34 -19.03 -10.85
N ARG A 109 9.75 -20.07 -10.11
CA ARG A 109 9.56 -21.46 -10.53
C ARG A 109 8.13 -21.90 -10.34
N GLU A 110 7.52 -21.47 -9.24
CA GLU A 110 6.15 -21.78 -8.86
C GLU A 110 5.13 -21.16 -9.81
N LEU A 111 5.43 -19.95 -10.31
CA LEU A 111 4.57 -19.20 -11.23
C LEU A 111 4.94 -19.42 -12.71
N ASP A 112 5.81 -20.37 -13.02
CA ASP A 112 6.16 -20.68 -14.41
C ASP A 112 4.94 -21.20 -15.16
N GLY A 113 4.67 -20.65 -16.34
CA GLY A 113 3.49 -20.97 -17.15
C GLY A 113 2.16 -20.41 -16.63
N VAL A 114 2.14 -19.64 -15.53
CA VAL A 114 0.92 -18.95 -15.08
C VAL A 114 0.69 -17.69 -15.90
N ASP A 115 -0.45 -17.60 -16.57
CA ASP A 115 -0.91 -16.35 -17.16
C ASP A 115 -1.33 -15.36 -16.06
N LEU A 116 -0.56 -14.29 -15.91
CA LEU A 116 -0.76 -13.29 -14.87
C LEU A 116 -1.97 -12.39 -15.14
N ASP A 117 -2.36 -12.20 -16.40
CA ASP A 117 -3.54 -11.42 -16.74
C ASP A 117 -4.82 -12.24 -16.46
N GLU A 118 -4.80 -13.54 -16.74
CA GLU A 118 -5.86 -14.46 -16.35
C GLU A 118 -6.01 -14.54 -14.82
N LEU A 119 -4.89 -14.64 -14.09
CA LEU A 119 -4.91 -14.61 -12.61
C LEU A 119 -5.49 -13.30 -12.08
N ALA A 120 -5.11 -12.16 -12.65
CA ALA A 120 -5.64 -10.86 -12.27
C ALA A 120 -7.17 -10.78 -12.52
N ALA A 121 -7.64 -11.27 -13.67
CA ALA A 121 -9.05 -11.30 -14.03
C ALA A 121 -9.87 -12.18 -13.07
N ALA A 122 -9.42 -13.42 -12.80
CA ALA A 122 -10.07 -14.33 -11.87
C ALA A 122 -10.16 -13.77 -10.44
N GLY A 123 -9.10 -13.08 -10.00
CA GLY A 123 -9.10 -12.41 -8.70
C GLY A 123 -10.08 -11.24 -8.64
N ARG A 124 -10.15 -10.40 -9.69
CA ARG A 124 -11.13 -9.30 -9.77
C ARG A 124 -12.56 -9.80 -9.77
N GLU A 125 -12.84 -10.88 -10.51
CA GLU A 125 -14.15 -11.54 -10.54
C GLU A 125 -14.58 -12.00 -9.13
N THR A 126 -13.67 -12.63 -8.38
CA THR A 126 -13.92 -13.07 -6.99
C THR A 126 -14.34 -11.92 -6.05
N MET A 127 -13.84 -10.71 -6.30
CA MET A 127 -14.06 -9.52 -5.48
C MET A 127 -15.14 -8.58 -6.04
N ALA A 128 -15.84 -8.97 -7.10
CA ALA A 128 -16.84 -8.13 -7.75
C ALA A 128 -18.06 -7.83 -6.85
N ASP A 129 -18.31 -8.67 -5.85
CA ASP A 129 -19.35 -8.45 -4.83
C ASP A 129 -18.99 -7.37 -3.79
N GLY A 130 -17.75 -6.87 -3.80
CA GLY A 130 -17.28 -5.85 -2.86
C GLY A 130 -17.03 -6.38 -1.44
N GLU A 131 -17.04 -7.69 -1.21
CA GLU A 131 -16.82 -8.27 0.12
C GLU A 131 -15.33 -8.36 0.49
N PRO A 132 -14.89 -7.76 1.61
CA PRO A 132 -13.49 -7.79 2.02
C PRO A 132 -13.01 -9.20 2.39
N ARG A 133 -11.86 -9.62 1.84
CA ARG A 133 -11.34 -10.99 2.02
C ARG A 133 -9.87 -11.01 2.46
N THR A 134 -9.51 -12.06 3.20
CA THR A 134 -8.12 -12.43 3.40
C THR A 134 -7.50 -12.90 2.09
N MET A 135 -6.18 -12.82 1.99
CA MET A 135 -5.45 -13.43 0.88
C MET A 135 -5.73 -14.94 0.76
N ALA A 136 -5.92 -15.65 1.88
CA ALA A 136 -6.22 -17.09 1.86
C ALA A 136 -7.60 -17.38 1.24
N GLU A 137 -8.62 -16.58 1.54
CA GLU A 137 -9.94 -16.69 0.92
C GLU A 137 -9.88 -16.38 -0.59
N LEU A 138 -9.19 -15.30 -0.98
CA LEU A 138 -9.00 -14.95 -2.39
C LEU A 138 -8.26 -16.04 -3.17
N THR A 139 -7.20 -16.58 -2.57
CA THR A 139 -6.42 -17.66 -3.19
C THR A 139 -7.25 -18.91 -3.37
N ARG A 140 -8.04 -19.31 -2.36
CA ARG A 140 -8.89 -20.49 -2.43
C ARG A 140 -9.92 -20.39 -3.56
N ALA A 141 -10.49 -19.20 -3.76
CA ALA A 141 -11.48 -18.97 -4.80
C ALA A 141 -10.94 -19.13 -6.23
N VAL A 142 -9.62 -18.98 -6.42
CA VAL A 142 -8.99 -19.07 -7.74
C VAL A 142 -8.12 -20.32 -7.93
N ALA A 143 -7.81 -21.05 -6.85
CA ALA A 143 -6.84 -22.14 -6.84
C ALA A 143 -7.18 -23.29 -7.80
N ASP A 144 -8.46 -23.59 -8.00
CA ASP A 144 -8.91 -24.70 -8.86
C ASP A 144 -8.52 -24.50 -10.33
N ARG A 145 -8.27 -23.25 -10.77
CA ARG A 145 -7.78 -22.94 -12.12
C ARG A 145 -6.28 -23.25 -12.29
N TRP A 146 -5.52 -23.35 -11.20
CA TRP A 146 -4.07 -23.61 -11.20
C TRP A 146 -3.68 -24.70 -10.18
N PRO A 147 -4.14 -25.95 -10.34
CA PRO A 147 -3.99 -27.02 -9.34
C PRO A 147 -2.53 -27.43 -9.07
N GLY A 148 -1.60 -27.11 -9.97
CA GLY A 148 -0.16 -27.37 -9.81
C GLY A 148 0.63 -26.25 -9.14
N VAL A 149 0.01 -25.09 -8.87
CA VAL A 149 0.70 -23.92 -8.34
C VAL A 149 0.50 -23.82 -6.83
N PRO A 150 1.56 -23.64 -6.03
CA PRO A 150 1.43 -23.42 -4.60
C PRO A 150 0.49 -22.24 -4.27
N PRO A 151 -0.55 -22.43 -3.43
CA PRO A 151 -1.52 -21.38 -3.12
C PRO A 151 -0.87 -20.08 -2.62
N ARG A 152 0.20 -20.20 -1.83
CA ARG A 152 0.95 -19.04 -1.33
C ARG A 152 1.49 -18.15 -2.45
N ALA A 153 1.99 -18.74 -3.53
CA ALA A 153 2.56 -18.00 -4.67
C ALA A 153 1.46 -17.27 -5.46
N LEU A 154 0.32 -17.94 -5.71
CA LEU A 154 -0.86 -17.32 -6.33
C LEU A 154 -1.36 -16.13 -5.50
N GLY A 155 -1.50 -16.33 -4.19
CA GLY A 155 -1.96 -15.28 -3.27
C GLY A 155 -1.03 -14.06 -3.21
N GLU A 156 0.28 -14.29 -3.14
CA GLU A 156 1.27 -13.19 -3.18
C GLU A 156 1.23 -12.43 -4.51
N MET A 157 1.19 -13.14 -5.63
CA MET A 157 1.12 -12.49 -6.94
C MET A 157 -0.17 -11.69 -7.09
N LEU A 158 -1.31 -12.28 -6.72
CA LEU A 158 -2.61 -11.65 -6.85
C LEU A 158 -2.75 -10.40 -5.95
N VAL A 159 -2.43 -10.52 -4.66
CA VAL A 159 -2.70 -9.50 -3.63
C VAL A 159 -1.59 -8.45 -3.54
N ALA A 160 -0.33 -8.84 -3.71
CA ALA A 160 0.81 -7.93 -3.53
C ALA A 160 1.31 -7.31 -4.83
N ALA A 161 0.88 -7.79 -6.01
CA ALA A 161 1.38 -7.30 -7.30
C ALA A 161 0.31 -6.99 -8.36
N LEU A 162 -0.59 -7.93 -8.67
CA LEU A 162 -1.46 -7.80 -9.84
C LEU A 162 -2.66 -6.89 -9.60
N VAL A 163 -3.37 -7.06 -8.49
CA VAL A 163 -4.52 -6.24 -8.17
C VAL A 163 -4.07 -5.15 -7.19
N PRO A 164 -4.30 -3.86 -7.49
CA PRO A 164 -4.17 -2.79 -6.51
C PRO A 164 -5.12 -3.03 -5.33
N MET A 165 -4.60 -3.49 -4.19
CA MET A 165 -5.40 -3.80 -2.99
C MET A 165 -5.29 -2.70 -1.93
N VAL A 166 -6.33 -2.54 -1.11
CA VAL A 166 -6.29 -1.81 0.16
C VAL A 166 -6.44 -2.81 1.29
N GLN A 167 -5.64 -2.68 2.35
CA GLN A 167 -5.86 -3.36 3.63
C GLN A 167 -6.82 -2.52 4.47
N LEU A 168 -8.01 -3.06 4.75
CA LEU A 168 -9.10 -2.33 5.38
C LEU A 168 -8.94 -2.21 6.91
N PRO A 169 -9.53 -1.15 7.50
CA PRO A 169 -9.80 -1.12 8.95
C PRO A 169 -10.73 -2.28 9.36
N PRO A 170 -10.71 -2.70 10.64
CA PRO A 170 -10.10 -1.99 11.77
C PRO A 170 -8.60 -2.33 11.98
N ARG A 171 -8.01 -3.22 11.17
CA ARG A 171 -6.55 -3.44 11.21
C ARG A 171 -5.80 -2.16 10.80
N GLY A 172 -4.96 -1.66 11.71
CA GLY A 172 -4.19 -0.44 11.50
C GLY A 172 -4.83 0.81 12.07
N LEU A 173 -5.98 0.69 12.72
CA LEU A 173 -6.43 1.68 13.68
C LEU A 173 -5.56 1.62 14.94
N TRP A 174 -5.54 2.73 15.68
CA TRP A 174 -4.68 2.88 16.85
C TRP A 174 -4.99 1.83 17.92
N ARG A 175 -3.96 1.07 18.32
CA ARG A 175 -4.04 0.00 19.33
C ARG A 175 -5.12 -1.06 19.04
N THR A 176 -5.53 -1.21 17.79
CA THR A 176 -6.47 -2.25 17.37
C THR A 176 -5.74 -3.41 16.72
N LYS A 177 -6.00 -4.62 17.23
CA LYS A 177 -5.51 -5.86 16.65
C LYS A 177 -6.62 -6.50 15.83
N ASP A 178 -6.37 -6.72 14.55
CA ASP A 178 -7.25 -7.48 13.67
C ASP A 178 -6.45 -8.10 12.51
N GLY A 179 -7.05 -9.06 11.83
CA GLY A 179 -6.56 -9.69 10.62
C GLY A 179 -6.62 -8.76 9.40
N VAL A 180 -5.86 -9.10 8.35
CA VAL A 180 -5.89 -8.34 7.10
C VAL A 180 -7.14 -8.75 6.31
N ARG A 181 -7.96 -7.76 5.95
CA ARG A 181 -8.99 -7.85 4.92
C ARG A 181 -8.63 -6.95 3.76
N ASN A 182 -8.77 -7.44 2.54
CA ASN A 182 -8.40 -6.75 1.32
C ASN A 182 -9.63 -6.50 0.46
N LEU A 183 -9.65 -5.34 -0.19
CA LEU A 183 -10.48 -5.05 -1.34
C LEU A 183 -9.65 -4.37 -2.43
N PRO A 184 -10.09 -4.43 -3.70
CA PRO A 184 -9.51 -3.60 -4.74
C PRO A 184 -9.61 -2.12 -4.37
N LEU A 185 -8.55 -1.37 -4.66
CA LEU A 185 -8.44 0.06 -4.39
C LEU A 185 -9.54 0.85 -5.08
N ALA A 186 -9.88 0.47 -6.32
CA ALA A 186 -10.97 1.06 -7.07
C ALA A 186 -12.34 0.86 -6.41
N THR A 187 -12.61 -0.34 -5.88
CA THR A 187 -13.84 -0.63 -5.14
C THR A 187 -13.91 0.17 -3.84
N TRP A 188 -12.80 0.29 -3.10
CA TRP A 188 -12.78 0.99 -1.82
C TRP A 188 -12.92 2.51 -1.97
N LEU A 189 -12.23 3.10 -2.95
CA LEU A 189 -12.19 4.56 -3.16
C LEU A 189 -13.23 5.06 -4.18
N GLY A 190 -13.88 4.16 -4.92
CA GLY A 190 -14.81 4.51 -5.99
C GLY A 190 -14.15 5.16 -7.20
N LYS A 191 -12.82 5.02 -7.36
CA LYS A 191 -12.01 5.61 -8.43
C LYS A 191 -10.87 4.68 -8.82
N ASP A 192 -10.61 4.55 -10.11
CA ASP A 192 -9.47 3.80 -10.62
C ASP A 192 -8.15 4.57 -10.47
N THR A 193 -7.05 3.82 -10.38
CA THR A 193 -5.70 4.39 -10.41
C THR A 193 -5.42 5.01 -11.77
N GLU A 194 -4.68 6.12 -11.77
CA GLU A 194 -4.24 6.76 -13.00
C GLU A 194 -3.35 5.82 -13.82
N PRO A 195 -3.48 5.80 -15.17
CA PRO A 195 -2.61 5.00 -16.02
C PRO A 195 -1.15 5.44 -15.85
N ASP A 196 -0.21 4.53 -16.13
CA ASP A 196 1.21 4.89 -16.12
C ASP A 196 1.46 5.92 -17.24
N PRO A 197 2.02 7.11 -16.97
CA PRO A 197 2.31 8.09 -18.01
C PRO A 197 3.24 7.56 -19.11
N SER A 198 4.05 6.54 -18.83
CA SER A 198 4.91 5.88 -19.82
C SER A 198 4.17 4.88 -20.73
N SER A 199 2.90 4.61 -20.44
CA SER A 199 2.01 3.78 -21.25
C SER A 199 1.08 4.57 -22.19
N LEU A 200 1.17 5.91 -22.16
CA LEU A 200 0.53 6.85 -23.08
C LEU A 200 1.49 7.24 -24.21
#